data_AF-A0A6I7TV72-F1
#
_entry.id   AF-A0A6I7TV72-F1
#
_cell.length_a   1.000
_cell.length_b   1.000
_cell.length_c   1.000
_cell.angle_alpha   90.00
_cell.angle_beta   90.00
_cell.angle_gamma   90.00
#
_symmetry.space_group_name_H-M   'P 1'
#
loop_
_entity.id
_entity.type
_entity.pdbx_description
1 polymer ?
#
loop_
_entity_poly.entity_id
_entity_poly.type
_entity_poly.pdbx_seq_one_letter_code
_entity_poly.pdbx_strand_id
1 'polypeptide(L)'
;MDQNQQKLTAVRLKKIADHIEDTREEYNGLLLQMKKLIGGIEDKTIPDDEEIQKKLQDTYEQMKEYALFVESIETFLRSSARTIKRES
;
A
#
# COMPACT_ATOMS: atom_id res chain seq x y z
N MET A 1 31.71 8.52 -3.91
CA MET A 1 30.79 9.04 -2.86
C MET A 1 31.39 8.71 -1.51
N ASP A 2 31.26 9.59 -0.54
CA ASP A 2 31.76 9.40 0.83
C ASP A 2 30.98 8.27 1.54
N GLN A 3 31.66 7.39 2.27
CA GLN A 3 31.05 6.28 3.03
C GLN A 3 30.00 6.78 4.03
N ASN A 4 30.20 7.98 4.60
CA ASN A 4 29.20 8.59 5.48
C ASN A 4 27.93 8.99 4.73
N GLN A 5 28.04 9.44 3.48
CA GLN A 5 26.89 9.77 2.63
C GLN A 5 26.11 8.51 2.21
N GLN A 6 26.79 7.40 1.95
CA GLN A 6 26.15 6.11 1.66
C GLN A 6 25.35 5.59 2.87
N LYS A 7 25.95 5.62 4.07
CA LYS A 7 25.25 5.24 5.31
C LYS A 7 24.04 6.12 5.58
N LEU A 8 24.17 7.43 5.42
CA LEU A 8 23.06 8.37 5.59
C LEU A 8 21.93 8.12 4.58
N THR A 9 22.28 7.83 3.32
CA THR A 9 21.32 7.48 2.26
C THR A 9 20.56 6.20 2.61
N ALA A 10 21.26 5.14 3.03
CA ALA A 10 20.61 3.89 3.42
C ALA A 10 19.64 4.06 4.60
N VAL A 11 19.99 4.90 5.60
CA VAL A 11 19.10 5.23 6.72
C VAL A 11 17.86 5.99 6.25
N ARG A 12 18.02 6.96 5.35
CA ARG A 12 16.88 7.73 4.81
C ARG A 12 15.93 6.84 4.00
N LEU A 13 16.45 5.98 3.12
CA LEU A 13 15.65 5.03 2.35
C LEU A 13 14.85 4.09 3.26
N LYS A 14 15.49 3.59 4.34
CA LYS A 14 14.79 2.76 5.33
C LYS A 14 13.65 3.53 6.00
N LYS A 15 13.89 4.76 6.45
CA LYS A 15 12.86 5.59 7.09
C LYS A 15 11.66 5.85 6.17
N ILE A 16 11.90 6.10 4.89
CA ILE A 16 10.82 6.29 3.92
C ILE A 16 10.03 4.98 3.74
N ALA A 17 10.72 3.84 3.61
CA ALA A 17 10.05 2.54 3.50
C ALA A 17 9.22 2.21 4.75
N ASP A 18 9.74 2.47 5.95
CA ASP A 18 9.01 2.26 7.21
C ASP A 18 7.72 3.11 7.24
N HIS A 19 7.79 4.40 6.83
CA HIS A 19 6.60 5.25 6.75
C HIS A 19 5.57 4.78 5.70
N ILE A 20 6.04 4.23 4.58
CA ILE A 20 5.16 3.65 3.54
C ILE A 20 4.44 2.41 4.08
N GLU A 21 5.14 1.56 4.82
CA GLU A 21 4.55 0.38 5.46
C GLU A 21 3.43 0.77 6.44
N ASP A 22 3.69 1.72 7.35
CA ASP A 22 2.69 2.21 8.30
C ASP A 22 1.44 2.72 7.56
N THR A 23 1.63 3.54 6.51
CA THR A 23 0.53 4.09 5.71
C THR A 23 -0.23 2.98 4.97
N ARG A 24 0.47 1.95 4.49
CA ARG A 24 -0.14 0.80 3.81
C ARG A 24 -1.00 -0.03 4.78
N GLU A 25 -0.59 -0.18 6.04
CA GLU A 25 -1.40 -0.86 7.05
C GLU A 25 -2.72 -0.13 7.32
N GLU A 26 -2.67 1.21 7.46
CA GLU A 26 -3.87 2.04 7.57
C GLU A 26 -4.78 1.89 6.34
N TYR A 27 -4.18 1.91 5.15
CA TYR A 27 -4.89 1.72 3.89
C TYR A 27 -5.56 0.34 3.76
N ASN A 28 -4.87 -0.72 4.21
CA ASN A 28 -5.44 -2.07 4.26
C ASN A 28 -6.69 -2.13 5.17
N GLY A 29 -6.72 -1.32 6.23
CA GLY A 29 -7.90 -1.13 7.06
C GLY A 29 -9.09 -0.55 6.28
N LEU A 30 -8.87 0.41 5.39
CA LEU A 30 -9.90 0.97 4.51
C LEU A 30 -10.36 -0.03 3.45
N LEU A 31 -9.43 -0.77 2.83
CA LEU A 31 -9.75 -1.85 1.90
C LEU A 31 -10.69 -2.89 2.53
N LEU A 32 -10.44 -3.27 3.78
CA LEU A 32 -11.28 -4.22 4.50
C LEU A 32 -12.69 -3.67 4.77
N GLN A 33 -12.81 -2.37 5.10
CA GLN A 33 -14.11 -1.72 5.27
C GLN A 33 -14.89 -1.68 3.95
N MET A 34 -14.21 -1.36 2.85
CA MET A 34 -14.82 -1.36 1.52
C MET A 34 -15.32 -2.75 1.11
N LYS A 35 -14.52 -3.79 1.35
CA LYS A 35 -14.91 -5.19 1.11
C LYS A 35 -16.15 -5.59 1.91
N LYS A 36 -16.22 -5.19 3.19
CA LYS A 36 -17.39 -5.46 4.05
C LYS A 36 -18.64 -4.73 3.55
N LEU A 37 -18.49 -3.49 3.10
CA LEU A 37 -19.59 -2.73 2.51
C LEU A 37 -20.14 -3.45 1.28
N ILE A 38 -19.27 -3.89 0.37
CA ILE A 38 -19.68 -4.65 -0.83
C ILE A 38 -20.39 -5.95 -0.44
N GLY A 39 -19.83 -6.73 0.50
CA GLY A 39 -20.47 -7.97 0.96
C GLY A 39 -21.85 -7.74 1.62
N GLY A 40 -22.02 -6.65 2.37
CA GLY A 40 -23.34 -6.28 2.92
C GLY A 40 -24.37 -5.92 1.85
N ILE A 41 -23.93 -5.41 0.70
CA ILE A 41 -24.79 -5.15 -0.46
C ILE A 41 -25.18 -6.47 -1.15
N GLU A 42 -24.25 -7.40 -1.32
CA GLU A 42 -24.52 -8.75 -1.86
C GLU A 42 -25.52 -9.53 -0.99
N ASP A 43 -25.46 -9.34 0.33
CA ASP A 43 -26.40 -9.90 1.31
C ASP A 43 -27.79 -9.19 1.32
N LYS A 44 -28.03 -8.25 0.39
CA LYS A 44 -29.28 -7.46 0.24
C LYS A 44 -29.70 -6.65 1.47
N THR A 45 -28.75 -6.32 2.34
CA THR A 45 -29.02 -5.42 3.50
C THR A 45 -29.10 -3.94 3.10
N ILE A 46 -28.65 -3.61 1.88
CA ILE A 46 -28.64 -2.27 1.27
C ILE A 46 -29.43 -2.34 -0.06
N PRO A 47 -30.15 -1.27 -0.46
CA PRO A 47 -30.95 -1.28 -1.69
C PRO A 47 -30.16 -1.72 -2.94
N ASP A 48 -30.79 -2.55 -3.76
CA ASP A 48 -30.23 -3.25 -4.93
C ASP A 48 -30.09 -2.29 -6.13
N ASP A 49 -29.15 -1.34 -6.02
CA ASP A 49 -28.75 -0.47 -7.14
C ASP A 49 -27.50 -1.07 -7.80
N GLU A 50 -27.71 -1.78 -8.91
CA GLU A 50 -26.66 -2.44 -9.70
C GLU A 50 -25.55 -1.47 -10.14
N GLU A 51 -25.89 -0.20 -10.40
CA GLU A 51 -24.92 0.81 -10.82
C GLU A 51 -24.00 1.18 -9.65
N ILE A 52 -24.55 1.32 -8.45
CA ILE A 52 -23.79 1.58 -7.22
C ILE A 52 -22.90 0.38 -6.89
N GLN A 53 -23.43 -0.85 -6.95
CA GLN A 53 -22.65 -2.07 -6.72
C GLN A 53 -21.43 -2.14 -7.63
N LYS A 54 -21.64 -1.93 -8.93
CA LYS A 54 -20.56 -1.94 -9.91
C LYS A 54 -19.50 -0.88 -9.62
N LYS A 55 -19.91 0.36 -9.33
CA LYS A 55 -18.97 1.46 -8.97
C LYS A 55 -18.16 1.14 -7.71
N LEU A 56 -18.78 0.54 -6.70
CA LEU A 56 -18.08 0.14 -5.48
C LEU A 56 -17.09 -0.99 -5.75
N GLN A 57 -17.47 -1.98 -6.54
CA GLN A 57 -16.56 -3.06 -6.96
C GLN A 57 -15.38 -2.52 -7.76
N ASP A 58 -15.63 -1.68 -8.77
CA ASP A 58 -14.57 -1.06 -9.59
C ASP A 58 -13.61 -0.23 -8.72
N THR A 59 -14.15 0.52 -7.76
CA THR A 59 -13.34 1.30 -6.81
C THR A 59 -12.49 0.37 -5.92
N TYR A 60 -13.06 -0.72 -5.43
CA TYR A 60 -12.33 -1.70 -4.62
C TYR A 60 -11.20 -2.37 -5.41
N GLU A 61 -11.40 -2.69 -6.68
CA GLU A 61 -10.33 -3.21 -7.55
C GLU A 61 -9.19 -2.20 -7.70
N GLN A 62 -9.50 -0.93 -7.99
CA GLN A 62 -8.49 0.14 -8.06
C GLN A 62 -7.73 0.32 -6.74
N MET A 63 -8.43 0.18 -5.61
CA MET A 63 -7.78 0.26 -4.30
C MET A 63 -6.77 -0.88 -4.09
N LYS A 64 -7.09 -2.11 -4.52
CA LYS A 64 -6.15 -3.24 -4.44
C LYS A 64 -4.92 -3.01 -5.31
N GLU A 65 -5.09 -2.51 -6.53
CA GLU A 65 -3.97 -2.18 -7.41
C GLU A 65 -3.06 -1.12 -6.80
N TYR A 66 -3.65 -0.08 -6.19
CA TYR A 66 -2.88 0.94 -5.47
C TYR A 66 -2.09 0.34 -4.30
N ALA A 67 -2.69 -0.54 -3.49
CA ALA A 67 -1.99 -1.20 -2.39
C ALA A 67 -0.77 -2.01 -2.87
N LEU A 68 -0.90 -2.74 -3.97
CA LEU A 68 0.20 -3.49 -4.59
C LEU A 68 1.29 -2.55 -5.12
N PHE A 69 0.90 -1.43 -5.73
CA PHE A 69 1.84 -0.43 -6.21
C PHE A 69 2.66 0.16 -5.05
N VAL A 70 2.00 0.53 -3.95
CA VAL A 70 2.66 1.07 -2.74
C VAL A 70 3.63 0.04 -2.13
N GLU A 71 3.21 -1.22 -2.01
CA GLU A 71 4.08 -2.32 -1.56
C GLU A 71 5.32 -2.51 -2.47
N SER A 72 5.17 -2.33 -3.78
CA SER A 72 6.29 -2.41 -4.72
C SER A 72 7.33 -1.30 -4.48
N ILE A 73 6.88 -0.08 -4.18
CA ILE A 73 7.76 1.05 -3.83
C ILE A 73 8.48 0.76 -2.51
N GLU A 74 7.75 0.31 -1.49
CA GLU A 74 8.32 -0.06 -0.19
C GLU A 74 9.45 -1.11 -0.38
N THR A 75 9.13 -2.19 -1.09
CA THR A 75 10.06 -3.28 -1.39
C THR A 75 11.31 -2.78 -2.10
N PHE A 76 11.14 -1.92 -3.11
CA PHE A 76 12.25 -1.30 -3.82
C PHE A 76 13.15 -0.52 -2.87
N LEU A 77 12.60 0.40 -2.08
CA LEU A 77 13.37 1.23 -1.14
C LEU A 77 14.12 0.38 -0.09
N ARG A 78 13.47 -0.66 0.45
CA ARG A 78 14.12 -1.61 1.37
C ARG A 78 15.24 -2.39 0.69
N SER A 79 15.08 -2.77 -0.57
CA SER A 79 16.13 -3.45 -1.34
C SER A 79 17.33 -2.52 -1.58
N SER A 80 17.10 -1.27 -1.99
CA SER A 80 18.14 -0.28 -2.24
C SER A 80 18.93 0.05 -0.97
N ALA A 81 18.23 0.22 0.17
CA ALA A 81 18.88 0.44 1.46
C ALA A 81 19.79 -0.73 1.88
N ARG A 82 19.40 -1.98 1.57
CA ARG A 82 20.20 -3.18 1.85
C ARG A 82 21.42 -3.28 0.94
N THR A 83 21.29 -2.95 -0.35
CA THR A 83 22.41 -2.95 -1.30
C THR A 83 23.48 -1.96 -0.89
N ILE A 84 23.10 -0.72 -0.56
CA ILE A 84 24.06 0.32 -0.12
C ILE A 84 24.81 -0.11 1.15
N LYS A 85 24.15 -0.78 2.10
CA LYS A 85 24.81 -1.33 3.30
C LYS A 85 25.80 -2.46 3.02
N ARG A 86 25.62 -3.21 1.92
CA ARG A 86 26.56 -4.28 1.52
C ARG A 86 27.80 -3.73 0.82
N GLU A 87 27.68 -2.57 0.19
CA GLU A 87 28.74 -1.91 -0.59
C GLU A 87 29.54 -0.85 0.21
N SER A 88 29.22 -0.63 1.50
CA SER A 88 29.86 0.36 2.39
C SER A 88 30.63 -0.26 3.53
#